data_AF-A0ABD7NTQ3-F1
#
_entry.id   AF-A0ABD7NTQ3-F1
#
_cell.length_a   1.000
_cell.length_b   1.000
_cell.length_c   1.000
_cell.angle_alpha   90.00
_cell.angle_beta   90.00
_cell.angle_gamma   90.00
#
_symmetry.space_group_name_H-M   'P 1'
#
loop_
_entity.id
_entity.type
_entity.pdbx_description
1 polymer ?
#
loop_
_entity_poly.entity_id
_entity_poly.type
_entity_poly.pdbx_seq_one_letter_code
_entity_poly.pdbx_strand_id
1 'polypeptide(L)'
;MLPHLNVNGHRYIPSLDQLRKQARFLRDHCNVQLNHAYEMVAYFYRFSSWGDLLNHITSDKAIEEQQIVARMREELQTYRNRLPASDRQRLSQLAALKGTLTEAVVNDRIKTLNDLDIVQIYNCLYNEEYWGEPTPVSWYEVLDETDRCLVLLAKRTALAGHIKTVNPHISFPWFGFRMYGYLHIDGNTLNYNCRELDSYLWPSEKKYTMVFSRPWFAAYVNGFIRMQLHSLCSSGFSGKISFERINNVDLVSGPVRQPYFYDEIPSSSMNTVIENLLRLGGERDARKQNITFRFGNGEMY
;
A
#
# COMPACT_ATOMS: atom_id res chain seq x y z
N MET A 1 -4.30 8.20 18.48
CA MET A 1 -5.50 8.43 17.64
C MET A 1 -5.05 9.31 16.49
N LEU A 2 -5.16 8.80 15.26
CA LEU A 2 -5.13 9.59 14.04
C LEU A 2 -6.42 9.22 13.30
N PRO A 3 -7.28 10.16 12.89
CA PRO A 3 -8.38 9.86 12.02
C PRO A 3 -7.75 9.30 10.74
N HIS A 4 -7.92 8.00 10.52
CA HIS A 4 -7.50 7.39 9.27
C HIS A 4 -8.17 8.18 8.17
N LEU A 5 -7.39 8.83 7.31
CA LEU A 5 -7.87 9.19 5.98
C LEU A 5 -8.65 8.00 5.48
N ASN A 6 -9.97 8.20 5.39
CA ASN A 6 -10.94 7.23 4.97
C ASN A 6 -10.76 7.06 3.46
N VAL A 7 -9.60 6.55 3.08
CA VAL A 7 -9.36 6.09 1.72
C VAL A 7 -10.31 4.90 1.59
N ASN A 8 -11.45 5.16 0.94
CA ASN A 8 -12.36 4.20 0.31
C ASN A 8 -13.64 3.81 1.05
N GLY A 9 -14.52 4.78 1.33
CA GLY A 9 -15.95 4.53 1.09
C GLY A 9 -16.25 4.40 -0.41
N HIS A 10 -15.66 5.29 -1.22
CA HIS A 10 -15.88 5.40 -2.66
C HIS A 10 -14.60 5.07 -3.44
N ARG A 11 -14.67 4.11 -4.37
CA ARG A 11 -13.57 3.74 -5.28
C ARG A 11 -13.88 4.34 -6.65
N TYR A 12 -13.31 5.50 -6.96
CA TYR A 12 -13.42 6.14 -8.28
C TYR A 12 -12.93 5.18 -9.35
N ILE A 13 -13.78 4.88 -10.33
CA ILE A 13 -13.45 3.92 -11.38
C ILE A 13 -12.62 4.63 -12.45
N PRO A 14 -11.35 4.28 -12.63
CA PRO A 14 -10.48 5.00 -13.54
C PRO A 14 -10.68 4.54 -14.99
N SER A 15 -10.04 5.24 -15.92
CA SER A 15 -10.06 4.87 -17.33
C SER A 15 -9.46 3.47 -17.58
N LEU A 16 -9.82 2.87 -18.73
CA LEU A 16 -9.30 1.56 -19.15
C LEU A 16 -7.76 1.50 -19.17
N ASP A 17 -7.10 2.59 -19.53
CA ASP A 17 -5.63 2.65 -19.57
C ASP A 17 -5.03 2.50 -18.17
N GLN A 18 -5.57 3.24 -17.19
CA GLN A 18 -5.15 3.14 -15.79
C GLN A 18 -5.40 1.74 -15.21
N LEU A 19 -6.57 1.14 -15.49
CA LEU A 19 -6.86 -0.23 -15.06
C LEU A 19 -5.87 -1.25 -15.64
N ARG A 20 -5.53 -1.11 -16.93
CA ARG A 20 -4.52 -1.96 -17.59
C ARG A 20 -3.13 -1.73 -17.01
N LYS A 21 -2.78 -0.49 -16.66
CA LYS A 21 -1.52 -0.14 -16.01
C LYS A 21 -1.40 -0.82 -14.64
N GLN A 22 -2.46 -0.81 -13.83
CA GLN A 22 -2.49 -1.52 -12.55
C GLN A 22 -2.36 -3.04 -12.74
N ALA A 23 -3.06 -3.64 -13.71
CA ALA A 23 -2.94 -5.07 -13.99
C ALA A 23 -1.51 -5.46 -14.41
N ARG A 24 -0.86 -4.66 -15.28
CA ARG A 24 0.55 -4.90 -15.65
C ARG A 24 1.48 -4.77 -14.46
N PHE A 25 1.24 -3.78 -13.60
CA PHE A 25 2.01 -3.63 -12.37
C PHE A 25 1.93 -4.86 -11.48
N LEU A 26 0.71 -5.37 -11.22
CA LEU A 26 0.51 -6.59 -10.45
C LEU A 26 1.21 -7.79 -11.10
N ARG A 27 1.06 -7.97 -12.42
CA ARG A 27 1.77 -9.02 -13.17
C ARG A 27 3.29 -8.94 -12.93
N ASP A 28 3.85 -7.76 -13.11
CA ASP A 28 5.31 -7.53 -13.10
C ASP A 28 5.92 -7.66 -11.69
N HIS A 29 5.20 -7.23 -10.65
CA HIS A 29 5.72 -7.20 -9.28
C HIS A 29 5.31 -8.43 -8.46
N CYS A 30 4.19 -9.07 -8.81
CA CYS A 30 3.70 -10.26 -8.12
C CYS A 30 3.99 -11.58 -8.84
N ASN A 31 4.56 -11.54 -10.04
CA ASN A 31 4.77 -12.72 -10.87
C ASN A 31 3.47 -13.54 -11.07
N VAL A 32 2.36 -12.85 -11.30
CA VAL A 32 1.07 -13.45 -11.64
C VAL A 32 0.82 -13.34 -13.14
N GLN A 33 0.00 -14.24 -13.70
CA GLN A 33 -0.41 -14.12 -15.10
C GLN A 33 -1.29 -12.88 -15.31
N LEU A 34 -1.28 -12.29 -16.52
CA LEU A 34 -1.99 -11.03 -16.79
C LEU A 34 -3.53 -11.17 -16.65
N ASN A 35 -4.10 -12.31 -17.05
CA ASN A 35 -5.52 -12.62 -16.84
C ASN A 35 -5.89 -12.66 -15.34
N HIS A 36 -5.03 -13.22 -14.49
CA HIS A 36 -5.20 -13.18 -13.03
C HIS A 36 -5.10 -11.76 -12.49
N ALA A 37 -4.16 -10.96 -13.01
CA ALA A 37 -4.05 -9.56 -12.62
C ALA A 37 -5.31 -8.74 -12.99
N TYR A 38 -5.95 -9.00 -14.14
CA TYR A 38 -7.23 -8.38 -14.47
C TYR A 38 -8.36 -8.77 -13.51
N GLU A 39 -8.42 -10.04 -13.10
CA GLU A 39 -9.36 -10.49 -12.06
C GLU A 39 -9.12 -9.75 -10.74
N MET A 40 -7.86 -9.65 -10.31
CA MET A 40 -7.49 -8.91 -9.09
C MET A 40 -7.89 -7.44 -9.17
N VAL A 41 -7.69 -6.77 -10.30
CA VAL A 41 -8.12 -5.38 -10.50
C VAL A 41 -9.65 -5.26 -10.41
N ALA A 42 -10.40 -6.17 -11.04
CA ALA A 42 -11.87 -6.19 -10.90
C ALA A 42 -12.31 -6.32 -9.44
N TYR A 43 -11.66 -7.19 -8.69
CA TYR A 43 -11.91 -7.39 -7.26
C TYR A 43 -11.55 -6.16 -6.43
N PHE A 44 -10.47 -5.47 -6.79
CA PHE A 44 -10.11 -4.20 -6.18
C PHE A 44 -11.15 -3.11 -6.46
N TYR A 45 -11.91 -3.14 -7.56
CA TYR A 45 -13.01 -2.19 -7.79
C TYR A 45 -14.40 -2.73 -7.41
N ARG A 46 -14.46 -3.88 -6.71
CA ARG A 46 -15.71 -4.56 -6.27
C ARG A 46 -16.61 -5.06 -7.41
N PHE A 47 -16.00 -5.50 -8.51
CA PHE A 47 -16.69 -6.18 -9.60
C PHE A 47 -16.43 -7.69 -9.55
N SER A 48 -17.41 -8.48 -9.96
CA SER A 48 -17.30 -9.95 -10.00
C SER A 48 -16.35 -10.46 -11.07
N SER A 49 -16.13 -9.69 -12.12
CA SER A 49 -15.25 -10.05 -13.22
C SER A 49 -14.68 -8.81 -13.91
N TRP A 50 -13.60 -9.02 -14.67
CA TRP A 50 -13.05 -7.99 -15.54
C TRP A 50 -14.06 -7.51 -16.59
N GLY A 51 -14.91 -8.40 -17.11
CA GLY A 51 -15.97 -8.05 -18.06
C GLY A 51 -17.00 -7.09 -17.45
N ASP A 52 -17.42 -7.33 -16.20
CA ASP A 52 -18.37 -6.46 -15.52
C ASP A 52 -17.78 -5.06 -15.29
N LEU A 53 -16.50 -4.99 -14.90
CA LEU A 53 -15.78 -3.73 -14.78
C LEU A 53 -15.70 -3.01 -16.14
N LEU A 54 -15.37 -3.71 -17.22
CA LEU A 54 -15.30 -3.14 -18.57
C LEU A 54 -16.65 -2.59 -19.06
N ASN A 55 -17.76 -3.22 -18.68
CA ASN A 55 -19.09 -2.70 -19.01
C ASN A 55 -19.44 -1.44 -18.21
N HIS A 56 -18.81 -1.24 -17.05
CA HIS A 56 -19.09 -0.11 -16.18
C HIS A 56 -18.28 1.15 -16.50
N ILE A 57 -17.07 1.02 -17.03
CA ILE A 57 -16.15 2.16 -17.27
C ILE A 57 -16.71 3.22 -18.25
N THR A 58 -17.69 2.86 -19.07
CA THR A 58 -18.36 3.77 -20.02
C THR A 58 -19.72 4.26 -19.53
N SER A 59 -20.10 3.95 -18.29
CA SER A 59 -21.32 4.50 -17.69
C SER A 59 -21.16 6.00 -17.41
N ASP A 60 -22.27 6.76 -17.43
CA ASP A 60 -22.26 8.20 -17.12
C ASP A 60 -21.59 8.49 -15.78
N LYS A 61 -21.85 7.64 -14.78
CA LYS A 61 -21.23 7.72 -13.45
C LYS A 61 -19.71 7.55 -13.51
N ALA A 62 -19.21 6.53 -14.20
CA ALA A 62 -17.76 6.32 -14.32
C ALA A 62 -17.07 7.46 -15.07
N ILE A 63 -17.73 8.02 -16.09
CA ILE A 63 -17.23 9.19 -16.83
C ILE A 63 -17.14 10.41 -15.92
N GLU A 64 -18.17 10.68 -15.11
CA GLU A 64 -18.15 11.76 -14.12
C GLU A 64 -17.03 11.58 -13.10
N GLU A 65 -16.86 10.37 -12.56
CA GLU A 65 -15.77 10.02 -11.63
C GLU A 65 -14.38 10.29 -12.25
N GLN A 66 -14.17 9.90 -13.51
CA GLN A 66 -12.92 10.17 -14.23
C GLN A 66 -12.65 11.67 -14.41
N GLN A 67 -13.68 12.46 -14.70
CA GLN A 67 -13.57 13.92 -14.80
C GLN A 67 -13.25 14.57 -13.45
N ILE A 68 -13.83 14.07 -12.35
CA ILE A 68 -13.49 14.51 -10.99
C ILE A 68 -12.01 14.29 -10.71
N VAL A 69 -11.49 13.07 -10.95
CA VAL A 69 -10.07 12.77 -10.69
C VAL A 69 -9.14 13.57 -11.61
N ALA A 70 -9.53 13.82 -12.86
CA ALA A 70 -8.77 14.69 -13.76
C ALA A 70 -8.63 16.12 -13.22
N ARG A 71 -9.70 16.68 -12.63
CA ARG A 71 -9.64 18.00 -11.97
C ARG A 71 -8.75 17.99 -10.74
N MET A 72 -8.88 16.97 -9.88
CA MET A 72 -8.00 16.79 -8.71
C MET A 72 -6.52 16.77 -9.11
N ARG A 73 -6.19 16.09 -10.22
CA ARG A 73 -4.82 16.01 -10.75
C ARG A 73 -4.27 17.36 -11.18
N GLU A 74 -5.05 18.17 -11.90
CA GLU A 74 -4.62 19.50 -12.34
C GLU A 74 -4.46 20.47 -11.15
N GLU A 75 -5.32 20.36 -10.13
CA GLU A 75 -5.19 21.13 -8.89
C GLU A 75 -3.90 20.78 -8.13
N LEU A 76 -3.63 19.48 -7.93
CA LEU A 76 -2.40 19.03 -7.28
C LEU A 76 -1.15 19.48 -8.04
N GLN A 77 -1.17 19.44 -9.38
CA GLN A 77 -0.06 19.95 -10.18
C GLN A 77 0.13 21.46 -10.00
N THR A 78 -0.96 22.23 -10.00
CA THR A 78 -0.92 23.67 -9.77
C THR A 78 -0.33 24.00 -8.41
N TYR A 79 -0.74 23.25 -7.37
CA TYR A 79 -0.23 23.43 -6.03
C TYR A 79 1.25 23.04 -5.92
N ARG A 80 1.69 21.94 -6.52
CA ARG A 80 3.11 21.55 -6.58
C ARG A 80 3.99 22.58 -7.29
N ASN A 81 3.46 23.24 -8.33
CA ASN A 81 4.20 24.30 -9.05
C ASN A 81 4.42 25.53 -8.18
N ARG A 82 3.58 25.73 -7.15
CA ARG A 82 3.68 26.81 -6.17
C ARG A 82 4.35 26.38 -4.87
N LEU A 83 4.87 25.15 -4.81
CA LEU A 83 5.51 24.60 -3.62
C LEU A 83 6.68 25.50 -3.19
N PRO A 84 6.73 25.97 -1.93
CA PRO A 84 7.85 26.75 -1.42
C PRO A 84 9.19 26.02 -1.61
N ALA A 85 10.24 26.78 -1.92
CA ALA A 85 11.58 26.22 -2.12
C ALA A 85 12.09 25.46 -0.88
N SER A 86 11.74 25.94 0.32
CA SER A 86 12.05 25.30 1.60
C SER A 86 11.42 23.90 1.71
N ASP A 87 10.14 23.76 1.37
CA ASP A 87 9.45 22.46 1.40
C ASP A 87 10.01 21.53 0.33
N ARG A 88 10.28 22.03 -0.87
CA ARG A 88 10.93 21.24 -1.92
C ARG A 88 12.30 20.74 -1.47
N GLN A 89 13.09 21.57 -0.79
CA GLN A 89 14.40 21.18 -0.26
C GLN A 89 14.28 20.09 0.81
N ARG A 90 13.34 20.23 1.76
CA ARG A 90 13.08 19.20 2.79
C ARG A 90 12.66 17.87 2.18
N LEU A 91 11.79 17.88 1.18
CA LEU A 91 11.38 16.67 0.46
C LEU A 91 12.54 16.03 -0.31
N SER A 92 13.39 16.84 -0.95
CA SER A 92 14.58 16.34 -1.67
C SER A 92 15.60 15.67 -0.74
N GLN A 93 15.75 16.16 0.49
CA GLN A 93 16.65 15.55 1.49
C GLN A 93 16.26 14.11 1.86
N LEU A 94 15.00 13.73 1.67
CA LEU A 94 14.56 12.35 1.92
C LEU A 94 15.14 11.35 0.92
N ALA A 95 15.71 11.81 -0.21
CA ALA A 95 16.24 10.94 -1.26
C ALA A 95 15.27 9.79 -1.56
N ALA A 96 14.02 10.17 -1.86
CA ALA A 96 12.92 9.23 -1.98
C ALA A 96 13.13 8.26 -3.15
N LEU A 97 12.79 6.99 -2.93
CA LEU A 97 12.95 5.96 -3.94
C LEU A 97 11.99 6.22 -5.12
N LYS A 98 12.42 5.83 -6.31
CA LYS A 98 11.60 5.94 -7.52
C LYS A 98 10.26 5.21 -7.31
N GLY A 99 9.17 5.89 -7.61
CA GLY A 99 7.81 5.33 -7.50
C GLY A 99 7.10 5.63 -6.19
N THR A 100 7.72 6.34 -5.24
CA THR A 100 7.01 6.91 -4.09
C THR A 100 6.34 8.24 -4.45
N LEU A 101 5.38 8.69 -3.63
CA LEU A 101 4.68 9.95 -3.89
C LEU A 101 5.60 11.17 -3.72
N THR A 102 6.45 11.13 -2.70
CA THR A 102 7.48 12.15 -2.42
C THR A 102 8.40 12.33 -3.61
N GLU A 103 8.87 11.22 -4.20
CA GLU A 103 9.72 11.28 -5.38
C GLU A 103 8.99 11.91 -6.58
N ALA A 104 7.72 11.54 -6.79
CA ALA A 104 6.92 12.13 -7.85
C ALA A 104 6.69 13.64 -7.67
N VAL A 105 6.48 14.12 -6.44
CA VAL A 105 6.32 15.55 -6.14
C VAL A 105 7.62 16.32 -6.38
N VAL A 106 8.75 15.80 -5.88
CA VAL A 106 10.08 16.41 -6.06
C VAL A 106 10.40 16.54 -7.56
N ASN A 107 10.22 15.46 -8.32
CA ASN A 107 10.64 15.37 -9.72
C ASN A 107 9.61 15.85 -10.75
N ASP A 108 8.55 16.54 -10.33
CA ASP A 108 7.50 17.07 -11.23
C ASP A 108 6.70 16.02 -11.99
N ARG A 109 6.41 14.89 -11.35
CA ARG A 109 5.79 13.73 -11.98
C ARG A 109 4.38 13.46 -11.50
N ILE A 110 3.73 14.42 -10.86
CA ILE A 110 2.33 14.29 -10.39
C ILE A 110 1.40 13.90 -11.54
N LYS A 111 1.55 14.50 -12.73
CA LYS A 111 0.76 14.10 -13.92
C LYS A 111 0.90 12.63 -14.31
N THR A 112 1.97 11.96 -13.91
CA THR A 112 2.24 10.55 -14.23
C THR A 112 1.74 9.57 -13.17
N LEU A 113 1.39 10.09 -11.98
CA LEU A 113 0.78 9.32 -10.91
C LEU A 113 -0.53 8.70 -11.39
N ASN A 114 -0.98 7.68 -10.71
CA ASN A 114 -2.26 7.06 -11.00
C ASN A 114 -3.39 7.71 -10.19
N ASP A 115 -4.60 7.36 -10.56
CA ASP A 115 -5.80 7.98 -10.01
C ASP A 115 -5.97 7.72 -8.51
N LEU A 116 -5.56 6.54 -8.01
CA LEU A 116 -5.63 6.24 -6.56
C LEU A 116 -4.68 7.13 -5.75
N ASP A 117 -3.46 7.33 -6.24
CA ASP A 117 -2.48 8.21 -5.60
C ASP A 117 -2.92 9.68 -5.66
N ILE A 118 -3.48 10.12 -6.78
CA ILE A 118 -4.06 11.46 -6.92
C ILE A 118 -5.17 11.67 -5.91
N VAL A 119 -6.14 10.76 -5.84
CA VAL A 119 -7.26 10.86 -4.90
C VAL A 119 -6.77 10.86 -3.46
N GLN A 120 -5.78 10.02 -3.12
CA GLN A 120 -5.24 9.95 -1.76
C GLN A 120 -4.53 11.24 -1.36
N ILE A 121 -3.67 11.79 -2.22
CA ILE A 121 -2.97 13.06 -1.97
C ILE A 121 -3.99 14.20 -1.87
N TYR A 122 -4.91 14.28 -2.82
CA TYR A 122 -5.92 15.34 -2.88
C TYR A 122 -6.80 15.33 -1.63
N ASN A 123 -7.37 14.18 -1.28
CA ASN A 123 -8.24 14.07 -0.12
C ASN A 123 -7.48 14.38 1.18
N CYS A 124 -6.19 14.05 1.27
CA CYS A 124 -5.38 14.42 2.42
C CYS A 124 -5.12 15.92 2.47
N LEU A 125 -4.72 16.52 1.35
CA LEU A 125 -4.41 17.94 1.24
C LEU A 125 -5.58 18.85 1.65
N TYR A 126 -6.80 18.43 1.30
CA TYR A 126 -8.04 19.20 1.52
C TYR A 126 -8.88 18.69 2.70
N ASN A 127 -8.29 17.91 3.62
CA ASN A 127 -9.03 17.39 4.79
C ASN A 127 -9.07 18.39 5.96
N GLU A 128 -9.95 19.39 5.87
CA GLU A 128 -10.10 20.41 6.92
C GLU A 128 -10.44 19.82 8.31
N GLU A 129 -11.24 18.75 8.35
CA GLU A 129 -11.57 18.07 9.62
C GLU A 129 -10.33 17.47 10.29
N TYR A 130 -9.43 16.90 9.49
CA TYR A 130 -8.18 16.32 9.99
C TYR A 130 -7.17 17.39 10.42
N TRP A 131 -7.01 18.45 9.63
CA TRP A 131 -6.03 19.51 9.89
C TRP A 131 -6.49 20.52 10.95
N GLY A 132 -7.80 20.71 11.12
CA GLY A 132 -8.36 21.71 12.02
C GLY A 132 -8.11 23.16 11.57
N GLU A 133 -7.63 23.37 10.34
CA GLU A 133 -7.31 24.66 9.75
C GLU A 133 -7.71 24.72 8.26
N PRO A 134 -7.88 25.92 7.68
CA PRO A 134 -8.19 26.07 6.26
C PRO A 134 -7.10 25.47 5.38
N THR A 135 -7.51 24.64 4.43
CA THR A 135 -6.62 23.99 3.46
C THR A 135 -6.21 24.98 2.35
N PRO A 136 -5.05 24.80 1.69
CA PRO A 136 -4.13 23.66 1.76
C PRO A 136 -3.01 23.80 2.82
N VAL A 137 -2.63 22.68 3.43
CA VAL A 137 -1.50 22.55 4.38
C VAL A 137 -0.15 22.24 3.68
N SER A 138 0.93 22.02 4.46
CA SER A 138 2.26 21.71 3.89
C SER A 138 2.27 20.36 3.17
N TRP A 139 2.88 20.32 1.97
CA TRP A 139 3.11 19.06 1.24
C TRP A 139 3.96 18.07 2.02
N TYR A 140 4.85 18.55 2.90
CA TYR A 140 5.67 17.67 3.71
C TYR A 140 4.79 16.81 4.64
N GLU A 141 3.79 17.44 5.25
CA GLU A 141 2.82 16.82 6.15
C GLU A 141 1.84 15.92 5.39
N VAL A 142 1.28 16.41 4.28
CA VAL A 142 0.43 15.60 3.40
C VAL A 142 1.14 14.33 2.96
N LEU A 143 2.39 14.45 2.48
CA LEU A 143 3.17 13.31 2.06
C LEU A 143 3.56 12.41 3.25
N ASP A 144 3.60 12.90 4.48
CA ASP A 144 3.83 12.04 5.66
C ASP A 144 2.68 11.06 5.85
N GLU A 145 1.48 11.60 5.69
CA GLU A 145 0.24 10.86 5.84
C GLU A 145 -0.10 9.99 4.63
N THR A 146 0.32 10.39 3.41
CA THR A 146 -0.05 9.70 2.17
C THR A 146 1.05 8.82 1.62
N ASP A 147 2.31 9.21 1.75
CA ASP A 147 3.45 8.45 1.23
C ASP A 147 3.83 7.35 2.20
N ARG A 148 2.90 6.40 2.33
CA ARG A 148 2.93 5.29 3.27
C ARG A 148 3.92 4.24 2.75
N CYS A 149 5.20 4.57 2.85
CA CYS A 149 6.35 3.72 2.55
C CYS A 149 7.19 3.59 3.83
N LEU A 150 7.48 2.36 4.26
CA LEU A 150 8.26 2.10 5.49
C LEU A 150 9.60 2.83 5.50
N VAL A 151 10.30 2.81 4.37
CA VAL A 151 11.61 3.46 4.22
C VAL A 151 11.49 4.97 4.40
N LEU A 152 10.50 5.61 3.79
CA LEU A 152 10.34 7.06 3.91
C LEU A 152 9.94 7.49 5.31
N LEU A 153 9.01 6.76 5.94
CA LEU A 153 8.65 7.00 7.34
C LEU A 153 9.87 6.88 8.27
N ALA A 154 10.73 5.89 8.01
CA ALA A 154 11.99 5.73 8.73
C ALA A 154 12.97 6.89 8.48
N LYS A 155 13.18 7.30 7.22
CA LYS A 155 14.05 8.44 6.88
C LYS A 155 13.59 9.73 7.55
N ARG A 156 12.29 10.01 7.55
CA ARG A 156 11.72 11.21 8.18
C ARG A 156 11.93 11.20 9.70
N THR A 157 11.71 10.06 10.34
CA THR A 157 11.93 9.90 11.78
C THR A 157 13.41 10.03 12.14
N ALA A 158 14.31 9.43 11.36
CA ALA A 158 15.75 9.51 11.54
C ALA A 158 16.28 10.94 11.35
N LEU A 159 15.77 11.68 10.35
CA LEU A 159 16.12 13.09 10.14
C LEU A 159 15.69 14.00 11.32
N ALA A 160 14.61 13.64 12.01
CA ALA A 160 14.21 14.34 13.24
C ALA A 160 15.11 14.01 14.45
N GLY A 161 16.06 13.08 14.31
CA GLY A 161 16.95 12.65 15.39
C GLY A 161 16.24 11.89 16.51
N HIS A 162 15.05 11.35 16.24
CA HIS A 162 14.22 10.71 17.24
C HIS A 162 14.39 9.19 17.22
N ILE A 163 14.61 8.59 18.39
CA ILE A 163 14.29 7.17 18.62
C ILE A 163 12.78 7.11 18.83
N LYS A 164 12.08 6.42 17.93
CA LYS A 164 10.61 6.40 17.97
C LYS A 164 10.08 5.04 17.59
N THR A 165 9.08 4.60 18.34
CA THR A 165 8.17 3.54 17.90
C THR A 165 6.88 4.20 17.42
N VAL A 166 6.54 3.99 16.16
CA VAL A 166 5.26 4.41 15.57
C VAL A 166 4.44 3.19 15.20
N ASN A 167 3.13 3.36 15.13
CA ASN A 167 2.20 2.30 14.75
C ASN A 167 1.46 2.69 13.46
N PRO A 168 2.12 2.56 12.29
CA PRO A 168 1.56 3.05 11.05
C PRO A 168 0.55 2.07 10.44
N HIS A 169 -0.50 2.62 9.84
CA HIS A 169 -1.41 1.89 8.94
C HIS A 169 -1.06 2.23 7.49
N ILE A 170 -0.27 1.37 6.86
CA ILE A 170 0.37 1.63 5.58
C ILE A 170 -0.46 1.04 4.45
N SER A 171 -1.03 1.86 3.58
CA SER A 171 -1.86 1.39 2.47
C SER A 171 -1.03 1.30 1.19
N PHE A 172 -1.22 0.21 0.44
CA PHE A 172 -0.61 -0.03 -0.87
C PHE A 172 -1.70 -0.26 -1.91
N PRO A 173 -2.35 0.82 -2.41
CA PRO A 173 -3.54 0.71 -3.26
C PRO A 173 -3.30 -0.09 -4.54
N TRP A 174 -2.09 -0.02 -5.08
CA TRP A 174 -1.69 -0.73 -6.31
C TRP A 174 -1.71 -2.24 -6.17
N PHE A 175 -1.35 -2.73 -4.98
CA PHE A 175 -1.48 -4.13 -4.64
C PHE A 175 -2.90 -4.44 -4.18
N GLY A 176 -3.54 -3.52 -3.44
CA GLY A 176 -4.76 -3.79 -2.71
C GLY A 176 -4.48 -4.35 -1.31
N PHE A 177 -3.36 -3.95 -0.71
CA PHE A 177 -2.97 -4.32 0.66
C PHE A 177 -2.98 -3.12 1.62
N ARG A 178 -3.14 -3.39 2.91
CA ARG A 178 -2.72 -2.52 4.01
C ARG A 178 -1.84 -3.33 4.95
N MET A 179 -0.84 -2.68 5.52
CA MET A 179 -0.02 -3.23 6.59
C MET A 179 -0.31 -2.45 7.86
N TYR A 180 -0.52 -3.18 8.94
CA TYR A 180 -0.62 -2.62 10.29
C TYR A 180 0.43 -3.27 11.18
N GLY A 181 1.10 -2.48 11.99
CA GLY A 181 2.22 -2.97 12.77
C GLY A 181 2.99 -1.90 13.50
N TYR A 182 4.10 -2.30 14.10
CA TYR A 182 4.95 -1.40 14.89
C TYR A 182 6.27 -1.19 14.18
N LEU A 183 6.58 0.07 13.86
CA LEU A 183 7.85 0.49 13.30
C LEU A 183 8.69 1.14 14.38
N HIS A 184 9.80 0.51 14.71
CA HIS A 184 10.81 1.04 15.62
C HIS A 184 12.03 1.50 14.82
N ILE A 185 12.42 2.75 15.01
CA ILE A 185 13.55 3.39 14.33
C ILE A 185 14.53 3.89 15.38
N ASP A 186 15.79 3.51 15.21
CA ASP A 186 16.94 3.91 16.03
C ASP A 186 18.15 4.15 15.13
N GLY A 187 18.41 5.43 14.83
CA GLY A 187 19.42 5.83 13.84
C GLY A 187 19.17 5.18 12.47
N ASN A 188 20.13 4.40 12.00
CA ASN A 188 20.05 3.64 10.75
C ASN A 188 19.49 2.21 10.93
N THR A 189 18.95 1.90 12.10
CA THR A 189 18.29 0.62 12.37
C THR A 189 16.77 0.77 12.22
N LEU A 190 16.16 -0.08 11.39
CA LEU A 190 14.72 -0.14 11.14
C LEU A 190 14.20 -1.54 11.50
N ASN A 191 13.31 -1.60 12.50
CA ASN A 191 12.63 -2.84 12.87
C ASN A 191 11.12 -2.68 12.66
N TYR A 192 10.54 -3.41 11.73
CA TYR A 192 9.10 -3.41 11.50
C TYR A 192 8.47 -4.74 11.91
N ASN A 193 7.51 -4.71 12.83
CA ASN A 193 6.67 -5.86 13.13
C ASN A 193 5.29 -5.67 12.50
N CYS A 194 5.08 -6.27 11.32
CA CYS A 194 3.78 -6.34 10.65
C CYS A 194 2.87 -7.32 11.40
N ARG A 195 1.95 -6.78 12.19
CA ARG A 195 0.94 -7.55 12.90
C ARG A 195 -0.11 -8.10 11.94
N GLU A 196 -0.50 -7.30 10.95
CA GLU A 196 -1.57 -7.64 10.01
C GLU A 196 -1.19 -7.14 8.61
N LEU A 197 -1.20 -8.06 7.64
CA LEU A 197 -1.12 -7.76 6.21
C LEU A 197 -2.46 -8.11 5.58
N ASP A 198 -3.12 -7.09 5.06
CA ASP A 198 -4.56 -7.02 5.03
C ASP A 198 -5.00 -6.72 3.58
N SER A 199 -5.55 -7.72 2.87
CA SER A 199 -6.00 -7.58 1.47
C SER A 199 -7.39 -6.93 1.38
N TYR A 200 -7.66 -6.11 0.37
CA TYR A 200 -8.98 -5.49 0.12
C TYR A 200 -9.64 -5.96 -1.18
N LEU A 201 -9.23 -7.12 -1.68
CA LEU A 201 -9.79 -7.74 -2.87
C LEU A 201 -11.15 -8.38 -2.52
N TRP A 202 -12.18 -7.93 -3.24
CA TRP A 202 -13.54 -8.50 -3.20
C TRP A 202 -13.53 -9.96 -3.70
N PRO A 203 -14.45 -10.85 -3.28
CA PRO A 203 -15.60 -10.63 -2.41
C PRO A 203 -15.27 -10.41 -0.93
N SER A 204 -16.04 -9.50 -0.33
CA SER A 204 -16.00 -9.16 1.09
C SER A 204 -16.38 -10.34 2.00
N GLU A 205 -16.10 -10.21 3.31
CA GLU A 205 -16.46 -10.94 4.55
C GLU A 205 -17.15 -12.30 4.44
N LYS A 206 -18.15 -12.41 3.56
CA LYS A 206 -18.99 -13.58 3.38
C LYS A 206 -18.41 -14.64 2.42
N LYS A 207 -17.35 -14.33 1.66
CA LYS A 207 -16.74 -15.24 0.67
C LYS A 207 -15.21 -15.18 0.60
N TYR A 208 -14.55 -14.79 1.70
CA TYR A 208 -13.09 -14.61 1.76
C TYR A 208 -12.28 -15.85 1.37
N THR A 209 -12.79 -17.05 1.63
CA THR A 209 -12.19 -18.34 1.19
C THR A 209 -12.02 -18.41 -0.32
N MET A 210 -12.82 -17.68 -1.10
CA MET A 210 -12.69 -17.61 -2.56
C MET A 210 -11.43 -16.86 -3.00
N VAL A 211 -10.90 -15.92 -2.21
CA VAL A 211 -9.67 -15.17 -2.55
C VAL A 211 -8.45 -16.01 -2.18
N PHE A 212 -8.42 -16.59 -0.99
CA PHE A 212 -7.32 -17.45 -0.53
C PHE A 212 -7.15 -18.71 -1.38
N SER A 213 -8.25 -19.25 -1.93
CA SER A 213 -8.21 -20.41 -2.82
C SER A 213 -7.81 -20.08 -4.26
N ARG A 214 -7.59 -18.80 -4.62
CA ARG A 214 -7.19 -18.46 -5.99
C ARG A 214 -5.77 -18.95 -6.31
N PRO A 215 -5.54 -19.49 -7.52
CA PRO A 215 -4.22 -19.94 -7.95
C PRO A 215 -3.14 -18.84 -7.89
N TRP A 216 -3.53 -17.57 -8.02
CA TRP A 216 -2.61 -16.43 -7.99
C TRP A 216 -2.31 -15.92 -6.57
N PHE A 217 -3.05 -16.35 -5.54
CA PHE A 217 -2.97 -15.74 -4.20
C PHE A 217 -1.57 -15.84 -3.59
N ALA A 218 -0.94 -17.02 -3.66
CA ALA A 218 0.38 -17.21 -3.09
C ALA A 218 1.45 -16.35 -3.79
N ALA A 219 1.43 -16.29 -5.12
CA ALA A 219 2.34 -15.45 -5.89
C ALA A 219 2.14 -13.95 -5.58
N TYR A 220 0.88 -13.53 -5.48
CA TYR A 220 0.48 -12.18 -5.09
C TYR A 220 1.09 -11.71 -3.77
N VAL A 221 0.89 -12.48 -2.69
CA VAL A 221 1.44 -12.13 -1.37
C VAL A 221 2.97 -12.15 -1.37
N ASN A 222 3.59 -13.20 -1.92
CA ASN A 222 5.04 -13.35 -1.93
C ASN A 222 5.72 -12.23 -2.73
N GLY A 223 5.18 -11.85 -3.89
CA GLY A 223 5.75 -10.77 -4.68
C GLY A 223 5.61 -9.40 -4.02
N PHE A 224 4.51 -9.15 -3.32
CA PHE A 224 4.38 -7.94 -2.50
C PHE A 224 5.45 -7.89 -1.39
N ILE A 225 5.61 -8.97 -0.60
CA ILE A 225 6.61 -9.02 0.48
C ILE A 225 8.02 -8.87 -0.07
N ARG A 226 8.36 -9.55 -1.17
CA ARG A 226 9.65 -9.40 -1.84
C ARG A 226 9.92 -7.96 -2.28
N MET A 227 8.93 -7.25 -2.80
CA MET A 227 9.10 -5.84 -3.16
C MET A 227 9.39 -4.97 -1.93
N GLN A 228 8.71 -5.21 -0.80
CA GLN A 228 9.03 -4.52 0.46
C GLN A 228 10.46 -4.81 0.91
N LEU A 229 10.89 -6.08 0.85
CA LEU A 229 12.26 -6.49 1.20
C LEU A 229 13.30 -5.82 0.30
N HIS A 230 13.09 -5.80 -1.01
CA HIS A 230 13.99 -5.16 -1.96
C HIS A 230 14.14 -3.65 -1.70
N SER A 231 13.02 -2.99 -1.38
CA SER A 231 13.01 -1.58 -0.97
C SER A 231 13.82 -1.35 0.31
N LEU A 232 13.68 -2.23 1.31
CA LEU A 232 14.46 -2.18 2.55
C LEU A 232 15.95 -2.42 2.31
N CYS A 233 16.33 -3.44 1.53
CA CYS A 233 17.73 -3.72 1.20
C CYS A 233 18.40 -2.57 0.43
N SER A 234 17.64 -1.84 -0.39
CA SER A 234 18.15 -0.70 -1.17
C SER A 234 18.06 0.64 -0.44
N SER A 235 17.58 0.65 0.81
CA SER A 235 17.26 1.89 1.53
C SER A 235 18.43 2.54 2.27
N GLY A 236 19.48 1.78 2.56
CA GLY A 236 20.58 2.17 3.45
C GLY A 236 20.32 1.90 4.94
N PHE A 237 19.12 1.41 5.32
CA PHE A 237 18.85 0.92 6.67
C PHE A 237 19.30 -0.54 6.83
N SER A 238 19.56 -0.93 8.08
CA SER A 238 19.67 -2.33 8.50
C SER A 238 18.60 -2.66 9.53
N GLY A 239 18.31 -3.94 9.73
CA GLY A 239 17.40 -4.38 10.78
C GLY A 239 16.59 -5.60 10.40
N LYS A 240 15.29 -5.59 10.73
CA LYS A 240 14.41 -6.72 10.45
C LYS A 240 12.97 -6.31 10.15
N ILE A 241 12.30 -7.12 9.36
CA ILE A 241 10.87 -7.04 9.14
C ILE A 241 10.24 -8.40 9.47
N SER A 242 9.17 -8.40 10.26
CA SER A 242 8.41 -9.61 10.57
C SER A 242 6.96 -9.51 10.10
N PHE A 243 6.41 -10.62 9.66
CA PHE A 243 5.01 -10.76 9.26
C PHE A 243 4.33 -11.83 10.12
N GLU A 244 3.31 -11.42 10.88
CA GLU A 244 2.58 -12.32 11.78
C GLU A 244 1.31 -12.89 11.15
N ARG A 245 0.47 -12.04 10.55
CA ARG A 245 -0.83 -12.45 9.98
C ARG A 245 -1.03 -11.90 8.58
N ILE A 246 -1.66 -12.71 7.73
CA ILE A 246 -2.14 -12.31 6.41
C ILE A 246 -3.65 -12.51 6.41
N ASN A 247 -4.42 -11.42 6.31
CA ASN A 247 -5.88 -11.44 6.31
C ASN A 247 -6.44 -10.78 5.03
N ASN A 248 -7.76 -10.81 4.92
CA ASN A 248 -8.54 -9.96 4.01
C ASN A 248 -9.34 -8.99 4.91
N VAL A 249 -9.23 -7.67 4.74
CA VAL A 249 -9.76 -6.66 5.69
C VAL A 249 -11.26 -6.67 5.78
N ASP A 250 -11.90 -7.04 4.68
CA ASP A 250 -13.32 -7.31 4.72
C ASP A 250 -13.61 -8.54 5.61
N LEU A 251 -12.71 -9.12 6.42
CA LEU A 251 -12.98 -10.08 7.51
C LEU A 251 -13.07 -9.44 8.90
N VAL A 252 -12.59 -8.21 9.05
CA VAL A 252 -12.29 -7.57 10.35
C VAL A 252 -13.35 -6.52 10.71
N SER A 253 -14.36 -6.27 9.86
CA SER A 253 -15.43 -5.32 10.16
C SER A 253 -16.58 -5.90 11.02
N GLY A 254 -16.36 -7.05 11.66
CA GLY A 254 -17.19 -7.57 12.75
C GLY A 254 -16.60 -7.30 14.14
N PRO A 255 -17.41 -7.04 15.20
CA PRO A 255 -16.97 -6.69 16.54
C PRO A 255 -16.41 -7.88 17.35
N VAL A 256 -15.72 -8.81 16.69
CA VAL A 256 -15.27 -10.05 17.30
C VAL A 256 -13.77 -10.19 17.07
N ARG A 257 -12.98 -10.03 18.14
CA ARG A 257 -11.71 -10.77 18.24
C ARG A 257 -12.09 -12.24 18.09
N GLN A 258 -11.94 -12.81 16.90
CA GLN A 258 -12.06 -14.25 16.75
C GLN A 258 -10.70 -14.86 17.09
N PRO A 259 -10.53 -15.44 18.30
CA PRO A 259 -9.51 -16.45 18.44
C PRO A 259 -9.89 -17.57 17.49
N TYR A 260 -8.89 -18.15 16.85
CA TYR A 260 -9.00 -19.30 15.95
C TYR A 260 -9.51 -19.04 14.53
N PHE A 261 -8.58 -19.18 13.59
CA PHE A 261 -8.87 -19.72 12.27
C PHE A 261 -9.39 -21.16 12.46
N TYR A 262 -10.69 -21.33 12.70
CA TYR A 262 -11.37 -22.65 12.71
C TYR A 262 -12.26 -22.90 11.49
N ASP A 263 -12.22 -22.03 10.50
CA ASP A 263 -12.70 -22.38 9.17
C ASP A 263 -11.53 -22.92 8.36
N GLU A 264 -11.71 -24.10 7.76
CA GLU A 264 -10.79 -24.73 6.82
C GLU A 264 -10.58 -23.81 5.60
N ILE A 265 -9.72 -22.79 5.73
CA ILE A 265 -9.03 -22.21 4.58
C ILE A 265 -8.33 -23.41 3.93
N PRO A 266 -8.60 -23.75 2.65
CA PRO A 266 -7.88 -24.82 1.98
C PRO A 266 -6.39 -24.56 2.17
N SER A 267 -5.75 -25.39 2.98
CA SER A 267 -4.46 -25.07 3.62
C SER A 267 -3.32 -24.89 2.63
N SER A 268 -3.51 -25.30 1.37
CA SER A 268 -2.48 -25.31 0.34
C SER A 268 -1.93 -23.93 0.00
N SER A 269 -2.76 -22.91 -0.19
CA SER A 269 -2.29 -21.58 -0.63
C SER A 269 -1.50 -20.86 0.46
N MET A 270 -1.97 -20.86 1.70
CA MET A 270 -1.26 -20.24 2.82
C MET A 270 0.01 -21.03 3.20
N ASN A 271 -0.03 -22.36 3.13
CA ASN A 271 1.18 -23.17 3.27
C ASN A 271 2.19 -22.85 2.17
N THR A 272 1.74 -22.66 0.92
CA THR A 272 2.61 -22.25 -0.20
C THR A 272 3.21 -20.87 0.04
N VAL A 273 2.46 -19.92 0.60
CA VAL A 273 3.01 -18.61 1.02
C VAL A 273 4.12 -18.81 2.04
N ILE A 274 3.85 -19.56 3.12
CA ILE A 274 4.83 -19.81 4.19
C ILE A 274 6.09 -20.49 3.62
N GLU A 275 5.94 -21.57 2.86
CA GLU A 275 7.05 -22.29 2.24
C GLU A 275 7.91 -21.39 1.36
N ASN A 276 7.28 -20.53 0.54
CA ASN A 276 7.99 -19.60 -0.32
C ASN A 276 8.73 -18.53 0.49
N LEU A 277 8.11 -17.98 1.55
CA LEU A 277 8.77 -17.01 2.43
C LEU A 277 9.98 -17.61 3.16
N LEU A 278 9.90 -18.87 3.60
CA LEU A 278 11.03 -19.58 4.18
C LEU A 278 12.15 -19.83 3.14
N ARG A 279 11.79 -20.21 1.91
CA ARG A 279 12.75 -20.37 0.80
C ARG A 279 13.44 -19.06 0.40
N LEU A 280 12.75 -17.94 0.54
CA LEU A 280 13.30 -16.60 0.32
C LEU A 280 14.29 -16.18 1.42
N GLY A 281 14.46 -16.97 2.50
CA GLY A 281 15.36 -16.66 3.61
C GLY A 281 14.67 -16.11 4.85
N GLY A 282 13.34 -16.25 4.95
CA GLY A 282 12.60 -15.94 6.16
C GLY A 282 12.86 -16.95 7.26
N GLU A 283 13.05 -16.46 8.49
CA GLU A 283 13.20 -17.26 9.70
C GLU A 283 11.85 -17.37 10.41
N ARG A 284 11.40 -18.60 10.67
CA ARG A 284 10.16 -18.85 11.43
C ARG A 284 10.42 -18.75 12.93
N ASP A 285 9.73 -17.83 13.61
CA ASP A 285 9.63 -17.85 15.08
C ASP A 285 8.32 -18.55 15.47
N ALA A 286 8.42 -19.81 15.91
CA ALA A 286 7.26 -20.57 16.34
C ALA A 286 6.59 -20.03 17.61
N ARG A 287 7.34 -19.33 18.48
CA ARG A 287 6.81 -18.76 19.73
C ARG A 287 6.01 -17.49 19.44
N LYS A 288 6.51 -16.65 18.54
CA LYS A 288 5.82 -15.42 18.12
C LYS A 288 4.85 -15.62 16.97
N GLN A 289 4.84 -16.81 16.38
CA GLN A 289 4.01 -17.18 15.22
C GLN A 289 4.21 -16.21 14.05
N ASN A 290 5.46 -15.95 13.70
CA ASN A 290 5.79 -15.01 12.63
C ASN A 290 6.94 -15.51 11.75
N ILE A 291 7.08 -14.87 10.58
CA ILE A 291 8.24 -15.03 9.70
C ILE A 291 9.00 -13.72 9.70
N THR A 292 10.29 -13.78 10.01
CA THR A 292 11.18 -12.62 10.12
C THR A 292 12.25 -12.66 9.03
N PHE A 293 12.49 -11.52 8.40
CA PHE A 293 13.61 -11.29 7.49
C PHE A 293 14.54 -10.27 8.11
N ARG A 294 15.84 -10.44 7.91
CA ARG A 294 16.86 -9.44 8.25
C ARG A 294 17.22 -8.67 6.99
N PHE A 295 17.79 -7.49 7.11
CA PHE A 295 18.30 -6.76 5.94
C PHE A 295 19.43 -5.81 6.36
N GLY A 296 20.20 -5.35 5.39
CA GLY A 296 21.30 -4.40 5.58
C GLY A 296 22.68 -5.03 5.76
N ASN A 297 22.79 -6.36 5.75
CA ASN A 297 24.07 -7.09 5.83
C ASN A 297 24.55 -7.63 4.46
N GLY A 298 24.18 -6.96 3.36
CA GLY A 298 24.44 -7.44 1.99
C GLY A 298 23.43 -8.51 1.51
N GLU A 299 22.40 -8.80 2.30
CA GLU A 299 21.29 -9.67 1.91
C GLU A 299 20.51 -9.08 0.72
N MET A 300 20.22 -9.91 -0.27
CA MET A 300 19.39 -9.57 -1.43
C MET A 300 18.26 -10.60 -1.54
N TYR A 301 17.02 -10.10 -1.56
CA TYR A 301 15.78 -10.89 -1.60
C TYR A 301 15.06 -10.74 -2.94
#